data_AF-A0A2Z6N492-F1
#
_entry.id   AF-A0A2Z6N492-F1
#
_cell.length_a   1.000
_cell.length_b   1.000
_cell.length_c   1.000
_cell.angle_alpha   90.00
_cell.angle_beta   90.00
_cell.angle_gamma   90.00
#
_symmetry.space_group_name_H-M   'P 1'
#
loop_
_entity.id
_entity.type
_entity.pdbx_description
1 polymer ?
#
loop_
_entity_poly.entity_id
_entity_poly.type
_entity_poly.pdbx_seq_one_letter_code
_entity_poly.pdbx_strand_id
1 'polypeptide(L)'
;MNSKKTFIEALDIEGGVGRGRYNNKMRPLIKLSQWRKGSQWFQIDRNLALHIVSDNLYFSMFKKFCNPPCYSDEHYLPTLVSIKFWKRNSNRTLTWVDWSKGGPHPSKFIRPHVTIDFLERLRFGSTCEYNGKTTNVCHLFARKFTTHALDRLLRFAPKLMQFN
;
A
#
# COMPACT_ATOMS: atom_id res chain seq x y z
N MET A 1 10.83 -15.92 7.29
CA MET A 1 9.82 -15.17 6.49
C MET A 1 9.73 -15.81 5.11
N ASN A 2 8.72 -16.64 4.84
CA ASN A 2 8.55 -17.34 3.55
C ASN A 2 7.18 -16.99 2.93
N SER A 3 6.95 -15.71 2.64
CA SER A 3 5.73 -15.30 1.93
C SER A 3 5.75 -15.86 0.51
N LYS A 4 4.62 -16.41 0.05
CA LYS A 4 4.41 -16.79 -1.35
C LYS A 4 3.69 -15.69 -2.16
N LYS A 5 3.47 -14.53 -1.54
CA LYS A 5 2.69 -13.40 -2.09
C LYS A 5 3.50 -12.12 -2.09
N THR A 6 3.19 -11.24 -3.03
CA THR A 6 3.58 -9.82 -3.04
C THR A 6 2.50 -8.98 -2.36
N PHE A 7 2.88 -7.82 -1.82
CA PHE A 7 2.00 -6.94 -1.04
C PHE A 7 1.87 -5.58 -1.69
N ILE A 8 1.05 -5.53 -2.74
CA ILE A 8 0.58 -4.30 -3.39
C ILE A 8 -0.91 -4.18 -3.10
N GLU A 9 -1.33 -3.04 -2.56
CA GLU A 9 -2.75 -2.72 -2.41
C GLU A 9 -3.35 -2.39 -3.79
N ALA A 10 -4.47 -3.01 -4.15
CA ALA A 10 -5.10 -2.84 -5.44
C ALA A 10 -6.64 -2.81 -5.34
N LEU A 11 -7.15 -1.64 -5.00
CA LEU A 11 -8.56 -1.38 -4.75
C LEU A 11 -9.24 -0.78 -5.98
N ASP A 12 -10.47 -1.19 -6.22
CA ASP A 12 -11.37 -0.51 -7.15
C ASP A 12 -12.18 0.52 -6.36
N ILE A 13 -11.77 1.79 -6.45
CA ILE A 13 -12.33 2.90 -5.67
C ILE A 13 -13.21 3.75 -6.58
N GLU A 14 -14.48 3.91 -6.20
CA GLU A 14 -15.40 4.81 -6.91
C GLU A 14 -15.08 6.29 -6.63
N GLY A 15 -15.59 7.18 -7.49
CA GLY A 15 -15.46 8.63 -7.32
C GLY A 15 -14.14 9.21 -7.84
N GLY A 16 -13.94 10.51 -7.54
CA GLY A 16 -12.94 11.36 -8.19
C GLY A 16 -11.48 10.98 -7.94
N VAL A 17 -11.18 10.35 -6.79
CA VAL A 17 -9.79 9.96 -6.44
C VAL A 17 -9.40 8.56 -6.92
N GLY A 18 -10.36 7.78 -7.43
CA GLY A 18 -10.19 6.42 -7.92
C GLY A 18 -10.50 6.31 -9.41
N ARG A 19 -11.67 5.76 -9.77
CA ARG A 19 -12.15 5.63 -11.16
C ARG A 19 -12.21 6.96 -11.90
N GLY A 20 -12.47 8.08 -11.23
CA GLY A 20 -12.51 9.41 -11.85
C GLY A 20 -11.16 9.88 -12.43
N ARG A 21 -10.04 9.24 -12.08
CA ARG A 21 -8.71 9.53 -12.64
C ARG A 21 -8.37 8.72 -13.89
N TYR A 22 -9.25 7.78 -14.27
CA TYR A 22 -9.04 6.93 -15.43
C TYR A 22 -9.22 7.72 -16.74
N ASN A 23 -8.33 7.49 -17.70
CA ASN A 23 -8.41 8.09 -19.02
C ASN A 23 -8.93 7.09 -20.06
N ASN A 24 -10.06 7.41 -20.71
CA ASN A 24 -10.67 6.54 -21.72
C ASN A 24 -9.76 6.20 -22.91
N LYS A 25 -8.73 7.03 -23.19
CA LYS A 25 -7.72 6.78 -24.23
C LYS A 25 -6.78 5.61 -23.90
N MET A 26 -6.80 5.09 -22.67
CA MET A 26 -6.06 3.88 -22.29
C MET A 26 -6.72 2.59 -22.82
N ARG A 27 -7.95 2.67 -23.34
CA ARG A 27 -8.60 1.57 -24.06
C ARG A 27 -7.93 1.35 -25.43
N PRO A 28 -7.92 0.10 -25.93
CA PRO A 28 -8.48 -1.11 -25.32
C PRO A 28 -7.53 -1.79 -24.32
N LEU A 29 -6.28 -1.33 -24.20
CA LEU A 29 -5.21 -2.03 -23.48
C LEU A 29 -5.47 -2.13 -21.97
N ILE A 30 -5.93 -1.05 -21.35
CA ILE A 30 -6.38 -1.02 -19.96
C ILE A 30 -7.85 -0.62 -20.00
N LYS A 31 -8.73 -1.45 -19.43
CA LYS A 31 -10.16 -1.13 -19.28
C LYS A 31 -10.40 -0.48 -17.92
N LEU A 32 -11.45 0.33 -17.80
CA LEU A 32 -11.87 0.90 -16.52
C LEU A 32 -12.08 -0.17 -15.44
N SER A 33 -12.62 -1.34 -15.80
CA SER A 33 -12.82 -2.46 -14.87
C SER A 33 -11.52 -3.07 -14.33
N GLN A 34 -10.39 -2.81 -14.99
CA GLN A 34 -9.05 -3.23 -14.57
C GLN A 34 -8.30 -2.12 -13.81
N TRP A 35 -8.80 -0.88 -13.86
CA TRP A 35 -8.19 0.26 -13.19
C TRP A 35 -8.22 0.08 -11.68
N ARG A 36 -7.07 0.23 -11.03
CA ARG A 36 -6.95 0.11 -9.58
C ARG A 36 -6.20 1.29 -9.00
N LYS A 37 -6.48 1.56 -7.73
CA LYS A 37 -5.76 2.48 -6.87
C LYS A 37 -5.15 1.72 -5.70
N GLY A 38 -4.01 2.18 -5.20
CA GLY A 38 -3.44 1.66 -3.98
C GLY A 38 -2.35 2.55 -3.39
N SER A 39 -1.79 2.08 -2.29
CA SER A 39 -0.66 2.69 -1.60
C SER A 39 0.61 2.73 -2.46
N GLN A 40 1.32 3.86 -2.39
CA GLN A 40 2.69 4.02 -2.89
C GLN A 40 3.71 3.15 -2.12
N TRP A 41 3.32 2.62 -0.95
CA TRP A 41 4.15 1.76 -0.11
C TRP A 41 3.77 0.31 -0.36
N PHE A 42 4.70 -0.48 -0.87
CA PHE A 42 4.46 -1.86 -1.27
C PHE A 42 5.67 -2.74 -0.99
N GLN A 43 5.46 -4.05 -1.02
CA GLN A 43 6.55 -5.03 -1.06
C GLN A 43 6.35 -5.95 -2.26
N ILE A 44 7.42 -6.19 -3.00
CA ILE A 44 7.45 -7.09 -4.15
C ILE A 44 8.65 -8.03 -4.05
N ASP A 45 8.54 -9.20 -4.67
CA ASP A 45 9.67 -10.09 -4.87
C ASP A 45 10.49 -9.71 -6.10
N ARG A 46 11.66 -10.34 -6.25
CA ARG A 46 12.58 -10.08 -7.37
C ARG A 46 11.93 -10.40 -8.72
N ASN A 47 11.09 -11.43 -8.81
CA ASN A 47 10.48 -11.83 -10.05
C ASN A 47 9.47 -10.79 -10.55
N LEU A 48 8.60 -10.27 -9.66
CA LEU A 48 7.71 -9.17 -10.02
C LEU A 48 8.47 -7.89 -10.33
N ALA A 49 9.55 -7.59 -9.60
CA ALA A 49 10.40 -6.44 -9.90
C ALA A 49 10.97 -6.49 -11.34
N LEU A 50 11.45 -7.66 -11.79
CA LEU A 50 11.92 -7.85 -13.17
C LEU A 50 10.82 -7.56 -14.19
N HIS A 51 9.61 -8.06 -13.96
CA HIS A 51 8.47 -7.75 -14.83
C HIS A 51 8.16 -6.27 -14.90
N ILE A 52 8.17 -5.57 -13.75
CA ILE A 52 7.91 -4.12 -13.68
C ILE A 52 8.97 -3.34 -14.46
N VAL A 53 10.27 -3.60 -14.24
CA VAL A 53 11.33 -2.83 -14.93
C VAL A 53 11.39 -3.11 -16.43
N SER A 54 10.94 -4.29 -16.87
CA SER A 54 10.86 -4.65 -18.29
C SER A 54 9.56 -4.23 -18.98
N ASP A 55 8.56 -3.75 -18.23
CA ASP A 55 7.25 -3.43 -18.78
C ASP A 55 7.31 -2.15 -19.61
N ASN A 56 7.33 -2.30 -20.92
CA ASN A 56 7.24 -1.18 -21.85
C ASN A 56 5.82 -0.89 -22.31
N LEU A 57 4.86 -1.79 -22.07
CA LEU A 57 3.51 -1.71 -22.63
C LEU A 57 2.58 -0.91 -21.72
N TYR A 58 2.40 -1.34 -20.47
CA TYR A 58 1.53 -0.65 -19.53
C TYR A 58 2.22 0.62 -19.01
N PHE A 59 3.52 0.57 -18.72
CA PHE A 59 4.29 1.75 -18.31
C PHE A 59 4.19 2.90 -19.33
N SER A 60 4.39 2.63 -20.63
CA SER A 60 4.23 3.66 -21.68
C SER A 60 2.80 4.20 -21.73
N MET A 61 1.82 3.37 -21.40
CA MET A 61 0.43 3.79 -21.31
C MET A 61 0.18 4.80 -20.20
N PHE A 62 0.67 4.50 -19.01
CA PHE A 62 0.61 5.40 -17.87
C PHE A 62 1.40 6.67 -18.14
N LYS A 63 2.61 6.57 -18.70
CA LYS A 63 3.44 7.72 -19.07
C LYS A 63 2.72 8.68 -20.03
N LYS A 64 1.93 8.16 -20.96
CA LYS A 64 1.24 8.97 -21.97
C LYS A 64 -0.09 9.56 -21.48
N PHE A 65 -0.89 8.80 -20.71
CA PHE A 65 -2.28 9.19 -20.41
C PHE A 65 -2.63 9.37 -18.93
N CYS A 66 -1.76 8.98 -17.98
CA CYS A 66 -1.93 9.30 -16.57
C CYS A 66 -1.21 10.62 -16.25
N ASN A 67 -1.78 11.72 -16.72
CA ASN A 67 -1.38 13.09 -16.38
C ASN A 67 -2.33 13.65 -15.30
N PRO A 68 -1.96 14.71 -14.56
CA PRO A 68 -2.83 15.32 -13.57
C PRO A 68 -4.26 15.52 -14.12
N PRO A 69 -5.30 15.10 -13.36
CA PRO A 69 -5.30 14.77 -11.93
C PRO A 69 -4.94 13.30 -11.58
N CYS A 70 -4.41 12.51 -12.53
CA CYS A 70 -3.94 11.14 -12.29
C CYS A 70 -2.55 11.10 -11.62
N TYR A 71 -2.36 10.17 -10.68
CA TYR A 71 -1.08 9.90 -10.01
C TYR A 71 -0.61 8.48 -10.34
N SER A 72 0.40 8.37 -11.20
CA SER A 72 0.83 7.07 -11.74
C SER A 72 1.39 6.14 -10.67
N ASP A 73 2.05 6.67 -9.64
CA ASP A 73 2.57 5.92 -8.49
C ASP A 73 1.47 5.32 -7.58
N GLU A 74 0.26 5.87 -7.60
CA GLU A 74 -0.92 5.30 -6.90
C GLU A 74 -1.75 4.34 -7.77
N HIS A 75 -1.51 4.27 -9.09
CA HIS A 75 -2.39 3.55 -10.02
C HIS A 75 -1.69 2.52 -10.92
N TYR A 76 -0.43 2.74 -11.31
CA TYR A 76 0.30 1.88 -12.25
C TYR A 76 0.48 0.47 -11.71
N LEU A 77 1.19 0.33 -10.58
CA LEU A 77 1.46 -0.99 -9.99
C LEU A 77 0.17 -1.72 -9.60
N PRO A 78 -0.80 -1.09 -8.90
CA PRO A 78 -2.08 -1.72 -8.59
C PRO A 78 -2.81 -2.27 -9.83
N THR A 79 -2.80 -1.51 -10.93
CA THR A 79 -3.45 -1.89 -12.18
C THR A 79 -2.70 -3.03 -12.87
N LEU A 80 -1.38 -2.89 -13.02
CA LEU A 80 -0.53 -3.92 -13.66
C LEU A 80 -0.67 -5.28 -12.95
N VAL A 81 -0.56 -5.29 -11.62
CA VAL A 81 -0.65 -6.55 -10.86
C VAL A 81 -2.05 -7.14 -10.88
N SER A 82 -3.08 -6.31 -10.96
CA SER A 82 -4.45 -6.82 -11.08
C SER A 82 -4.74 -7.44 -12.44
N ILE A 83 -4.09 -6.96 -13.50
CA ILE A 83 -4.22 -7.53 -14.84
C ILE A 83 -3.39 -8.81 -14.99
N LYS A 84 -2.14 -8.82 -14.51
CA LYS A 84 -1.16 -9.88 -14.84
C LYS A 84 -0.83 -10.83 -13.70
N PHE A 85 -0.94 -10.38 -12.45
CA PHE A 85 -0.37 -11.08 -11.29
C PHE A 85 -1.36 -11.23 -10.12
N TRP A 86 -2.66 -11.15 -10.38
CA TRP A 86 -3.71 -11.12 -9.34
C TRP A 86 -3.57 -12.23 -8.31
N LYS A 87 -3.41 -13.48 -8.76
CA LYS A 87 -3.28 -14.65 -7.87
C LYS A 87 -2.03 -14.63 -6.99
N ARG A 88 -0.97 -13.90 -7.36
CA ARG A 88 0.27 -13.77 -6.58
C ARG A 88 0.28 -12.54 -5.67
N ASN A 89 -0.65 -11.62 -5.86
CA ASN A 89 -0.79 -10.45 -5.02
C ASN A 89 -1.69 -10.73 -3.81
N SER A 90 -1.40 -10.12 -2.66
CA SER A 90 -2.23 -10.20 -1.45
C SER A 90 -3.33 -9.14 -1.39
N ASN A 91 -3.36 -8.23 -2.36
CA ASN A 91 -4.26 -7.08 -2.41
C ASN A 91 -4.22 -6.16 -1.17
N ARG A 92 -3.06 -6.06 -0.53
CA ARG A 92 -2.84 -5.21 0.65
C ARG A 92 -1.38 -4.79 0.75
N THR A 93 -1.11 -3.70 1.44
CA THR A 93 0.26 -3.25 1.78
C THR A 93 0.70 -3.75 3.16
N LEU A 94 2.02 -3.82 3.39
CA LEU A 94 2.62 -4.08 4.70
C LEU A 94 2.77 -2.80 5.55
N THR A 95 2.37 -1.64 5.04
CA THR A 95 2.50 -0.35 5.73
C THR A 95 1.15 0.13 6.24
N TRP A 96 0.99 0.27 7.55
CA TRP A 96 -0.20 0.82 8.16
C TRP A 96 -0.23 2.35 8.04
N VAL A 97 -1.41 2.89 7.80
CA VAL A 97 -1.69 4.33 7.71
C VAL A 97 -3.04 4.65 8.31
N ASP A 98 -3.15 5.82 8.94
CA ASP A 98 -4.43 6.33 9.43
C ASP A 98 -5.02 7.34 8.44
N TRP A 99 -6.16 6.99 7.86
CA TRP A 99 -6.96 7.83 6.97
C TRP A 99 -8.22 8.39 7.63
N SER A 100 -8.41 8.21 8.95
CA SER A 100 -9.64 8.61 9.66
C SER A 100 -9.98 10.10 9.52
N LYS A 101 -8.98 10.97 9.35
CA LYS A 101 -9.17 12.41 9.13
C LYS A 101 -9.57 12.79 7.69
N GLY A 102 -9.53 11.85 6.75
CA GLY A 102 -9.76 12.11 5.33
C GLY A 102 -8.70 13.02 4.70
N GLY A 103 -9.02 13.51 3.49
CA GLY A 103 -8.13 14.40 2.73
C GLY A 103 -7.05 13.66 1.91
N PRO A 104 -6.13 14.42 1.28
CA PRO A 104 -5.13 13.87 0.36
C PRO A 104 -3.94 13.20 1.06
N HIS A 105 -3.83 13.30 2.39
CA HIS A 105 -2.70 12.78 3.16
C HIS A 105 -3.17 12.09 4.44
N PRO A 106 -2.51 10.99 4.84
CA PRO A 106 -2.85 10.31 6.08
C PRO A 106 -2.46 11.17 7.31
N SER A 107 -3.10 10.89 8.43
CA SER A 107 -2.86 11.52 9.73
C SER A 107 -1.39 11.44 10.15
N LYS A 108 -0.98 12.46 10.91
CA LYS A 108 0.35 12.52 11.54
C LYS A 108 0.26 12.21 13.04
N PHE A 109 1.18 11.39 13.54
CA PHE A 109 1.34 11.05 14.95
C PHE A 109 2.49 11.86 15.55
N ILE A 110 2.18 12.69 16.54
CA ILE A 110 3.16 13.44 17.34
C ILE A 110 3.46 12.69 18.64
N ARG A 111 4.41 13.19 19.44
CA ARG A 111 4.82 12.59 20.72
C ARG A 111 3.67 12.06 21.59
N PRO A 112 2.64 12.85 21.96
CA PRO A 112 1.58 12.37 22.86
C PRO A 112 0.77 11.20 22.28
N HIS A 113 0.67 11.08 20.95
CA HIS A 113 -0.09 10.01 20.29
C HIS A 113 0.64 8.65 20.33
N VAL A 114 1.95 8.63 20.56
CA VAL A 114 2.70 7.38 20.70
C VAL A 114 2.58 6.91 22.14
N THR A 115 1.78 5.86 22.35
CA THR A 115 1.58 5.14 23.62
C THR A 115 1.84 3.65 23.41
N ILE A 116 2.04 2.89 24.50
CA ILE A 116 2.21 1.43 24.43
C ILE A 116 0.96 0.81 23.79
N ASP A 117 -0.23 1.12 24.30
CA ASP A 117 -1.51 0.61 23.78
C ASP A 117 -1.70 0.93 22.29
N PHE A 118 -1.32 2.14 21.86
CA PHE A 118 -1.39 2.52 20.44
C PHE A 118 -0.48 1.62 19.60
N LEU A 119 0.76 1.39 20.03
CA LEU A 119 1.71 0.55 19.31
C LEU A 119 1.32 -0.94 19.36
N GLU A 120 0.71 -1.43 20.44
CA GLU A 120 0.14 -2.79 20.50
C GLU A 120 -1.01 -2.93 19.51
N ARG A 121 -1.93 -1.97 19.46
CA ARG A 121 -3.02 -1.94 18.50
C ARG A 121 -2.51 -1.88 17.05
N LEU A 122 -1.42 -1.16 16.78
CA LEU A 122 -0.79 -1.18 15.45
C LEU A 122 -0.27 -2.56 15.05
N ARG A 123 0.22 -3.34 16.01
CA ARG A 123 0.81 -4.67 15.75
C ARG A 123 -0.25 -5.76 15.63
N PHE A 124 -1.30 -5.70 16.45
CA PHE A 124 -2.24 -6.81 16.66
C PHE A 124 -3.72 -6.45 16.54
N GLY A 125 -4.04 -5.18 16.29
CA GLY A 125 -5.43 -4.68 16.24
C GLY A 125 -6.18 -4.97 14.94
N SER A 126 -5.59 -5.71 14.01
CA SER A 126 -6.20 -6.07 12.72
C SER A 126 -5.93 -7.53 12.37
N THR A 127 -6.84 -8.17 11.65
CA THR A 127 -6.65 -9.52 11.11
C THR A 127 -6.55 -9.50 9.59
N CYS A 128 -5.77 -10.42 9.03
CA CYS A 128 -5.55 -10.52 7.59
C CYS A 128 -5.07 -11.93 7.21
N GLU A 129 -5.10 -12.24 5.91
CA GLU A 129 -4.57 -13.49 5.39
C GLU A 129 -3.05 -13.40 5.15
N TYR A 130 -2.34 -14.46 5.53
CA TYR A 130 -0.95 -14.72 5.21
C TYR A 130 -0.79 -16.20 4.80
N ASN A 131 -0.42 -16.44 3.53
CA ASN A 131 -0.26 -17.79 2.97
C ASN A 131 -1.49 -18.70 3.20
N GLY A 132 -2.71 -18.18 3.05
CA GLY A 132 -3.96 -18.93 3.25
C GLY A 132 -4.37 -19.16 4.71
N LYS A 133 -3.65 -18.56 5.68
CA LYS A 133 -3.99 -18.62 7.10
C LYS A 133 -4.29 -17.22 7.63
N THR A 134 -5.23 -17.12 8.56
CA THR A 134 -5.51 -15.88 9.28
C THR A 134 -4.38 -15.58 10.28
N THR A 135 -3.94 -14.33 10.33
CA THR A 135 -2.97 -13.81 11.31
C THR A 135 -3.38 -12.42 11.78
N ASN A 136 -2.88 -11.99 12.93
CA ASN A 136 -3.00 -10.62 13.43
C ASN A 136 -1.79 -9.73 13.08
N VAL A 137 -0.74 -10.28 12.47
CA VAL A 137 0.45 -9.51 12.05
C VAL A 137 0.27 -9.02 10.61
N CYS A 138 -0.48 -7.93 10.47
CA CYS A 138 -0.84 -7.41 9.15
C CYS A 138 0.11 -6.34 8.63
N HIS A 139 0.77 -5.59 9.50
CA HIS A 139 1.65 -4.52 9.06
C HIS A 139 3.01 -4.69 9.71
N LEU A 140 4.05 -4.49 8.91
CA LEU A 140 5.45 -4.49 9.38
C LEU A 140 5.98 -3.07 9.53
N PHE A 141 5.32 -2.10 8.90
CA PHE A 141 5.67 -0.69 8.91
C PHE A 141 4.44 0.16 9.25
N ALA A 142 4.65 1.39 9.72
CA ALA A 142 3.58 2.35 9.95
C ALA A 142 4.04 3.78 9.66
N ARG A 143 3.10 4.64 9.26
CA ARG A 143 3.32 6.09 9.04
C ARG A 143 2.02 6.88 9.29
N LYS A 144 2.03 8.19 9.51
CA LYS A 144 3.15 9.14 9.49
C LYS A 144 3.52 9.61 10.89
N PHE A 145 4.71 9.27 11.36
CA PHE A 145 5.23 9.79 12.63
C PHE A 145 6.00 11.09 12.38
N THR A 146 5.81 12.10 13.22
CA THR A 146 6.64 13.31 13.18
C THR A 146 7.96 13.10 13.90
N THR A 147 8.92 13.99 13.72
CA THR A 147 10.21 13.95 14.42
C THR A 147 10.03 13.95 15.95
N HIS A 148 9.03 14.65 16.48
CA HIS A 148 8.72 14.67 17.91
C HIS A 148 8.28 13.31 18.47
N ALA A 149 7.84 12.37 17.62
CA ALA A 149 7.45 11.03 18.05
C ALA A 149 8.65 10.11 18.35
N LEU A 150 9.86 10.45 17.88
CA LEU A 150 11.04 9.58 17.92
C LEU A 150 11.40 9.10 19.33
N ASP A 151 11.46 10.00 20.31
CA ASP A 151 11.79 9.69 21.72
C ASP A 151 10.91 8.54 22.26
N ARG A 152 9.59 8.64 22.06
CA ARG A 152 8.66 7.61 22.56
C ARG A 152 8.71 6.32 21.74
N LEU A 153 8.92 6.40 20.43
CA LEU A 153 9.09 5.21 19.59
C LEU A 153 10.30 4.38 20.07
N LEU A 154 11.45 5.03 20.29
CA LEU A 154 12.66 4.36 20.78
C LEU A 154 12.50 3.86 22.21
N ARG A 155 11.88 4.65 23.09
CA ARG A 155 11.65 4.29 24.49
C ARG A 155 10.73 3.08 24.67
N PHE A 156 9.72 2.93 23.81
CA PHE A 156 8.73 1.86 23.91
C PHE A 156 9.05 0.63 23.07
N ALA A 157 9.91 0.74 22.04
CA ALA A 157 10.26 -0.39 21.19
C ALA A 157 10.78 -1.61 21.98
N PRO A 158 11.71 -1.50 22.95
CA PRO A 158 12.18 -2.66 23.71
C PRO A 158 11.07 -3.35 24.52
N LYS A 159 10.15 -2.57 25.08
CA LYS A 159 9.02 -3.09 25.89
C LYS A 159 8.05 -3.94 25.07
N LEU A 160 7.91 -3.62 23.78
CA LEU A 160 6.94 -4.24 22.88
C LEU A 160 7.54 -5.33 22.00
N MET A 161 8.81 -5.19 21.66
CA MET A 161 9.48 -6.06 20.69
C MET A 161 10.39 -7.09 21.36
N GLN A 162 10.54 -7.04 22.68
CA GLN A 162 11.35 -8.00 23.46
C GLN A 162 12.79 -8.12 22.93
N PHE A 163 13.35 -7.00 22.45
CA PHE A 163 14.78 -6.92 22.18
C PHE A 163 15.49 -6.92 23.53
N ASN A 164 16.16 -8.03 23.86
CA ASN A 164 17.12 -8.10 24.94
C ASN A 164 18.38 -7.31 24.56
#